data_AF-A0A498P3G7-F1
#
_entry.id   AF-A0A498P3G7-F1
#
_cell.length_a   1.000
_cell.length_b   1.000
_cell.length_c   1.000
_cell.angle_alpha   90.00
_cell.angle_beta   90.00
_cell.angle_gamma   90.00
#
_symmetry.space_group_name_H-M   'P 1'
#
loop_
_entity.id
_entity.type
_entity.pdbx_description
1 polymer ?
#
loop_
_entity_poly.entity_id
_entity_poly.type
_entity_poly.pdbx_seq_one_letter_code
_entity_poly.pdbx_strand_id
1 'polypeptide(L)'
;MGVTLHWISRSTLQRHKAALACRRICGRHTYDVIGAEIENIHSSYGLLNKVVATVTDNGSNFVKAFQVYQPVTESDDETGEEESTPTDDDVTFLDLSEILSAENDGLKCFKDKEYQFLQEYCTAMKPLTAALDILQGDCPYGTLLPTLEVLMQKTLAVKDPLSRMTAGLPDAIVQAIQTCFASVLDDKDALLAAASCPKFKLRWLRDSARRERVKERLTAECSTTAPVAKSPASVPSATTSASQDEMDFFTFEAEPEEDTYTVKNCCKKTAKF
;
A
#
# COMPACT_ATOMS: atom_id res chain seq x y z
N MET A 1 -17.91 -0.42 -13.31
CA MET A 1 -16.57 0.18 -13.41
C MET A 1 -16.57 1.56 -12.78
N GLY A 2 -15.91 1.69 -11.62
CA GLY A 2 -15.58 2.98 -11.02
C GLY A 2 -14.20 3.43 -11.51
N VAL A 3 -14.04 4.72 -11.80
CA VAL A 3 -12.75 5.32 -12.18
C VAL A 3 -12.50 6.57 -11.36
N THR A 4 -11.38 6.59 -10.65
CA THR A 4 -10.91 7.75 -9.88
C THR A 4 -9.62 8.27 -10.48
N LEU A 5 -9.46 9.59 -10.48
CA LEU A 5 -8.24 10.29 -10.89
C LEU A 5 -7.56 10.84 -9.66
N HIS A 6 -6.24 10.67 -9.59
CA HIS A 6 -5.40 11.26 -8.56
C HIS A 6 -4.28 12.07 -9.25
N TRP A 7 -3.96 13.25 -8.72
CA TRP A 7 -2.86 14.08 -9.23
C TRP A 7 -2.25 14.93 -8.13
N ILE A 8 -1.04 15.43 -8.36
CA ILE A 8 -0.38 16.39 -7.48
C ILE A 8 -0.41 17.75 -8.16
N SER A 9 -0.91 18.76 -7.44
CA SER A 9 -0.89 20.14 -7.91
C SER A 9 0.55 20.65 -7.93
N ARG A 10 1.06 21.07 -9.09
CA ARG A 10 2.45 21.54 -9.22
C ARG A 10 2.75 22.79 -8.40
N SER A 11 1.76 23.65 -8.14
CA SER A 11 1.95 24.90 -7.41
C SER A 11 1.91 24.73 -5.89
N THR A 12 1.07 23.82 -5.40
CA THR A 12 0.83 23.62 -3.96
C THR A 12 1.46 22.35 -3.40
N LEU A 13 1.88 21.44 -4.28
CA LEU A 13 2.31 20.07 -3.98
C LEU A 13 1.26 19.24 -3.21
N GLN A 14 0.00 19.70 -3.21
CA GLN A 14 -1.10 18.97 -2.61
C GLN A 14 -1.60 17.88 -3.54
N ARG A 15 -1.87 16.70 -2.97
CA ARG A 15 -2.54 15.62 -3.69
C ARG A 15 -4.03 15.93 -3.78
N HIS A 16 -4.58 15.81 -4.97
CA HIS A 16 -6.00 15.92 -5.24
C HIS A 16 -6.52 14.60 -5.81
N LYS A 17 -7.84 14.41 -5.69
CA LYS A 17 -8.55 13.27 -6.26
C LYS A 17 -9.93 13.68 -6.76
N ALA A 18 -10.43 12.96 -7.75
CA ALA A 18 -11.78 13.13 -8.28
C ALA A 18 -12.33 11.79 -8.75
N ALA A 19 -13.62 11.53 -8.49
CA ALA A 19 -14.34 10.45 -9.16
C ALA A 19 -14.69 10.90 -10.58
N LEU A 20 -14.19 10.19 -11.59
CA LEU A 20 -14.46 10.48 -12.99
C LEU A 20 -15.71 9.77 -13.49
N ALA A 21 -15.90 8.51 -13.06
CA ALA A 21 -16.99 7.69 -13.56
C ALA A 21 -17.41 6.61 -12.55
N CYS A 22 -18.69 6.29 -12.57
CA CYS A 22 -19.25 5.05 -12.01
C CYS A 22 -20.25 4.52 -13.03
N ARG A 23 -19.77 3.66 -13.94
CA ARG A 23 -20.55 3.15 -15.08
C ARG A 23 -20.82 1.67 -14.92
N ARG A 24 -22.05 1.23 -15.18
CA ARG A 24 -22.38 -0.19 -15.26
C ARG A 24 -21.98 -0.70 -16.65
N ILE A 25 -21.11 -1.70 -16.69
CA ILE A 25 -20.88 -2.50 -17.90
C ILE A 25 -21.93 -3.61 -17.88
N CYS A 26 -22.67 -3.76 -18.97
CA CYS A 26 -23.69 -4.80 -19.11
C CYS A 26 -23.19 -5.86 -20.08
N GLY A 27 -23.45 -7.13 -19.77
CA GLY A 27 -22.97 -8.25 -20.60
C GLY A 27 -21.55 -8.67 -20.22
N ARG A 28 -20.78 -9.17 -21.20
CA ARG A 28 -19.44 -9.69 -20.95
C ARG A 28 -18.44 -8.57 -20.66
N HIS A 29 -17.65 -8.72 -19.62
CA HIS A 29 -16.60 -7.78 -19.22
C HIS A 29 -15.25 -8.16 -19.85
N THR A 30 -15.20 -8.29 -21.18
CA THR A 30 -13.97 -8.63 -21.89
C THR A 30 -13.00 -7.45 -21.92
N TYR A 31 -11.70 -7.74 -22.08
CA TYR A 31 -10.63 -6.74 -22.03
C TYR A 31 -10.81 -5.59 -23.04
N ASP A 32 -11.38 -5.86 -24.22
CA ASP A 32 -11.67 -4.87 -25.27
C ASP A 32 -12.82 -3.93 -24.87
N VAL A 33 -13.87 -4.46 -24.25
CA VAL A 33 -14.99 -3.67 -23.71
C VAL A 33 -14.51 -2.77 -22.58
N ILE A 34 -13.69 -3.30 -21.67
CA ILE A 34 -13.11 -2.53 -20.56
C ILE A 34 -12.18 -1.43 -21.11
N GLY A 35 -11.26 -1.79 -22.01
CA GLY A 35 -10.30 -0.85 -22.61
C GLY A 35 -10.99 0.31 -23.33
N ALA A 36 -11.97 0.00 -24.18
CA ALA A 36 -12.75 1.01 -24.90
C ALA A 36 -13.52 1.94 -23.94
N GLU A 37 -14.07 1.40 -22.86
CA GLU A 37 -14.81 2.21 -21.87
C GLU A 37 -13.89 3.15 -21.09
N ILE A 38 -12.68 2.70 -20.73
CA ILE A 38 -11.64 3.52 -20.08
C ILE A 38 -11.18 4.64 -21.03
N GLU A 39 -10.91 4.31 -22.30
CA GLU A 39 -10.52 5.27 -23.33
C GLU A 39 -11.59 6.34 -23.54
N ASN A 40 -12.87 5.94 -23.56
CA ASN A 40 -14.00 6.86 -23.66
C ASN A 40 -14.06 7.81 -22.45
N ILE A 41 -13.89 7.30 -21.23
CA ILE A 41 -13.81 8.13 -20.02
C ILE A 41 -12.65 9.12 -20.14
N HIS A 42 -11.44 8.66 -20.47
CA HIS A 42 -10.27 9.53 -20.63
C HIS A 42 -10.50 10.61 -21.70
N SER A 43 -11.10 10.24 -22.83
CA SER A 43 -11.44 11.17 -23.92
C SER A 43 -12.41 12.26 -23.46
N SER A 44 -13.46 11.88 -22.75
CA SER A 44 -14.51 12.81 -22.29
C SER A 44 -13.98 13.90 -21.32
N TYR A 45 -12.89 13.61 -20.61
CA TYR A 45 -12.22 14.56 -19.70
C TYR A 45 -10.92 15.15 -20.28
N GLY A 46 -10.58 14.86 -21.55
CA GLY A 46 -9.35 15.36 -22.19
C GLY A 46 -8.06 14.86 -21.51
N LEU A 47 -8.05 13.59 -21.10
CA LEU A 47 -7.00 12.92 -20.32
C LEU A 47 -6.14 11.93 -21.12
N LEU A 48 -6.50 11.58 -22.37
CA LEU A 48 -5.85 10.52 -23.15
C LEU A 48 -4.32 10.51 -23.10
N ASN A 49 -3.68 11.70 -23.16
CA ASN A 49 -2.22 11.84 -23.17
C ASN A 49 -1.66 12.43 -21.86
N LYS A 50 -2.43 12.37 -20.77
CA LYS A 50 -2.07 12.95 -19.47
C LYS A 50 -1.98 11.91 -18.35
N VAL A 51 -2.55 10.72 -18.58
CA VAL A 51 -2.47 9.61 -17.62
C VAL A 51 -1.05 9.05 -17.64
N VAL A 52 -0.40 9.05 -16.48
CA VAL A 52 0.99 8.58 -16.32
C VAL A 52 1.06 7.20 -15.66
N ALA A 53 0.00 6.79 -14.96
CA ALA A 53 -0.11 5.52 -14.29
C ALA A 53 -1.58 5.16 -14.12
N THR A 54 -1.89 3.86 -14.13
CA THR A 54 -3.21 3.34 -13.81
C THR A 54 -3.07 2.23 -12.77
N VAL A 55 -3.97 2.21 -11.78
CA VAL A 55 -4.00 1.19 -10.73
C VAL A 55 -5.31 0.42 -10.88
N THR A 56 -5.21 -0.89 -11.09
CA THR A 56 -6.36 -1.81 -11.15
C THR A 56 -6.09 -3.04 -10.30
N ASP A 57 -7.12 -3.85 -10.10
CA ASP A 57 -6.92 -5.22 -9.63
C ASP A 57 -6.20 -6.06 -10.70
N ASN A 58 -5.75 -7.25 -10.28
CA ASN A 58 -5.12 -8.24 -11.15
C ASN A 58 -6.15 -9.09 -11.94
N GLY A 59 -7.39 -8.62 -12.10
CA GLY A 59 -8.38 -9.31 -12.91
C GLY A 59 -7.85 -9.48 -14.33
N SER A 60 -7.89 -10.71 -14.85
CA SER A 60 -7.27 -11.07 -16.14
C SER A 60 -7.68 -10.17 -17.31
N ASN A 61 -8.95 -9.74 -17.33
CA ASN A 61 -9.44 -8.81 -18.34
C ASN A 61 -8.88 -7.38 -18.19
N PHE A 62 -8.63 -6.90 -16.97
CA PHE A 62 -7.95 -5.62 -16.75
C PHE A 62 -6.49 -5.70 -17.17
N VAL A 63 -5.76 -6.73 -16.72
CA VAL A 63 -4.36 -6.96 -17.11
C VAL A 63 -4.21 -6.94 -18.64
N LYS A 64 -5.04 -7.71 -19.34
CA LYS A 64 -5.03 -7.76 -20.80
C LYS A 64 -5.46 -6.44 -21.45
N ALA A 65 -6.42 -5.71 -20.86
CA ALA A 65 -6.83 -4.40 -21.36
C ALA A 65 -5.66 -3.41 -21.29
N PHE A 66 -4.92 -3.36 -20.18
CA PHE A 66 -3.81 -2.42 -20.04
C PHE A 66 -2.58 -2.82 -20.86
N GLN A 67 -2.32 -4.12 -21.05
CA GLN A 67 -1.28 -4.59 -21.98
C GLN A 67 -1.57 -4.18 -23.43
N VAL A 68 -2.84 -4.19 -23.86
CA VAL A 68 -3.23 -3.91 -25.25
C VAL A 68 -3.46 -2.42 -25.52
N TYR A 69 -3.99 -1.67 -24.54
CA TYR A 69 -4.48 -0.30 -24.74
C TYR A 69 -3.60 0.80 -24.11
N GLN A 70 -2.57 0.49 -23.32
CA GLN A 70 -1.58 1.50 -22.91
C GLN A 70 -0.41 1.59 -23.90
N PRO A 71 0.22 2.76 -24.05
CA PRO A 71 1.49 2.86 -24.76
C PRO A 71 2.52 1.97 -24.06
N VAL A 72 3.12 1.05 -24.80
CA VAL A 72 4.12 0.10 -24.29
C VAL A 72 5.24 0.85 -23.54
N THR A 73 5.30 0.70 -22.23
CA THR A 73 6.57 0.75 -21.51
C THR A 73 7.05 -0.68 -21.39
N GLU A 74 8.17 -1.00 -22.03
CA GLU A 74 8.78 -2.33 -22.05
C GLU A 74 8.91 -2.91 -20.64
N SER A 75 8.05 -3.86 -20.31
CA SER A 75 8.25 -4.83 -19.25
C SER A 75 7.63 -6.14 -19.72
N ASP A 76 8.49 -7.02 -20.23
CA ASP A 76 8.15 -8.38 -20.61
C ASP A 76 7.88 -9.19 -19.34
N ASP A 77 6.64 -9.65 -19.17
CA ASP A 77 6.36 -10.88 -18.44
C ASP A 77 5.08 -11.48 -19.04
N GLU A 78 5.26 -12.39 -19.99
CA GLU A 78 4.19 -13.28 -20.43
C GLU A 78 4.06 -14.44 -19.45
N THR A 79 2.94 -14.50 -18.74
CA THR A 79 2.43 -15.75 -18.17
C THR A 79 1.02 -15.94 -18.67
N GLY A 80 0.86 -16.89 -19.60
CA GLY A 80 -0.45 -17.36 -20.04
C GLY A 80 -1.02 -18.30 -19.00
N GLU A 81 -2.19 -17.97 -18.43
CA GLU A 81 -2.97 -18.90 -17.63
C GLU A 81 -4.48 -18.74 -17.86
N GLU A 82 -5.16 -19.84 -17.54
CA GLU A 82 -6.42 -20.31 -18.09
C GLU A 82 -7.66 -19.55 -17.62
N GLU A 83 -8.66 -19.58 -18.50
CA GLU A 83 -10.00 -19.03 -18.31
C GLU A 83 -10.75 -19.80 -17.22
N SER A 84 -10.87 -19.22 -16.02
CA SER A 84 -11.88 -19.64 -15.05
C SER A 84 -13.01 -18.62 -15.02
N THR A 85 -14.22 -19.10 -15.31
CA THR A 85 -15.46 -18.34 -15.17
C THR A 85 -15.70 -18.05 -13.69
N PRO A 86 -16.01 -16.81 -13.28
CA PRO A 86 -16.37 -16.53 -11.90
C PRO A 86 -17.74 -17.13 -11.62
N THR A 87 -17.81 -18.10 -10.71
CA THR A 87 -19.07 -18.43 -10.03
C THR A 87 -19.36 -17.29 -9.08
N ASP A 88 -20.49 -16.62 -9.32
CA ASP A 88 -21.10 -15.65 -8.41
C ASP A 88 -21.58 -16.41 -7.17
N ASP A 89 -20.64 -16.75 -6.28
CA ASP A 89 -20.97 -17.24 -4.95
C ASP A 89 -21.42 -16.04 -4.12
N ASP A 90 -22.72 -15.74 -4.22
CA ASP A 90 -23.40 -14.73 -3.43
C ASP A 90 -23.14 -15.04 -1.94
N VAL A 91 -22.27 -14.25 -1.31
CA VAL A 91 -21.91 -14.42 0.10
C VAL A 91 -23.13 -14.03 0.93
N THR A 92 -23.90 -15.03 1.36
CA THR A 92 -25.04 -14.79 2.25
C THR A 92 -24.53 -14.40 3.64
N PHE A 93 -24.57 -13.12 3.95
CA PHE A 93 -24.37 -12.63 5.32
C PHE A 93 -25.62 -12.97 6.14
N LEU A 94 -25.50 -13.99 6.99
CA LEU A 94 -26.54 -14.32 7.96
C LEU A 94 -26.37 -13.43 9.19
N ASP A 95 -27.47 -12.84 9.67
CA ASP A 95 -27.47 -12.08 10.90
C ASP A 95 -27.28 -13.04 12.09
N LEU A 96 -26.14 -12.90 12.77
CA LEU A 96 -25.82 -13.67 13.97
C LEU A 96 -26.90 -13.54 15.04
N SER A 97 -27.58 -12.38 15.12
CA SER A 97 -28.65 -12.17 16.09
C SER A 97 -29.92 -12.95 15.73
N GLU A 98 -30.18 -13.20 14.45
CA GLU A 98 -31.30 -14.01 13.96
C GLU A 98 -31.06 -15.51 14.18
N ILE A 99 -29.81 -15.98 14.03
CA ILE A 99 -29.39 -17.35 14.36
C ILE A 99 -29.49 -17.62 15.88
N LEU A 100 -29.13 -16.63 16.70
CA LEU A 100 -29.12 -16.76 18.16
C LEU A 100 -30.50 -16.56 18.80
N SER A 101 -31.45 -15.92 18.11
CA SER A 101 -32.82 -15.66 18.60
C SER A 101 -33.84 -16.68 18.14
N ALA A 102 -33.52 -17.50 17.12
CA ALA A 102 -34.31 -18.68 16.80
C ALA A 102 -34.18 -19.69 17.96
N GLU A 103 -35.22 -19.78 18.81
CA GLU A 103 -35.38 -20.79 19.85
C GLU A 103 -35.26 -22.20 19.24
N ASN A 104 -34.04 -22.71 19.14
CA ASN A 104 -33.76 -24.06 18.67
C ASN A 104 -33.01 -24.76 19.79
N ASP A 105 -33.69 -25.69 20.47
CA ASP A 105 -33.16 -26.64 21.48
C ASP A 105 -32.04 -27.58 20.94
N GLY A 106 -31.41 -27.22 19.82
CA GLY A 106 -30.34 -27.96 19.15
C GLY A 106 -29.10 -27.14 18.78
N LEU A 107 -29.04 -25.85 19.11
CA LEU A 107 -27.84 -25.06 18.84
C LEU A 107 -26.74 -25.44 19.84
N LYS A 108 -25.79 -26.26 19.39
CA LYS A 108 -24.60 -26.59 20.19
C LYS A 108 -23.86 -25.29 20.49
N CYS A 109 -23.85 -24.90 21.76
CA CYS A 109 -22.96 -23.86 22.25
C CYS A 109 -21.52 -24.21 21.84
N PHE A 110 -20.74 -23.21 21.43
CA PHE A 110 -19.32 -23.39 21.16
C PHE A 110 -18.65 -24.02 22.37
N LYS A 111 -17.83 -25.04 22.13
CA LYS A 111 -16.98 -25.61 23.17
C LYS A 111 -15.89 -24.60 23.51
N ASP A 112 -15.32 -24.69 24.72
CA ASP A 112 -14.22 -23.82 25.16
C ASP A 112 -13.06 -23.77 24.16
N LYS A 113 -12.75 -24.90 23.52
CA LYS A 113 -11.71 -25.00 22.48
C LYS A 113 -12.06 -24.25 21.19
N GLU A 114 -13.34 -24.24 20.81
CA GLU A 114 -13.82 -23.52 19.62
C GLU A 114 -13.86 -22.02 19.90
N TYR A 115 -14.27 -21.61 21.11
CA TYR A 115 -14.19 -20.22 21.54
C TYR A 115 -12.74 -19.73 21.60
N GLN A 116 -11.83 -20.52 22.19
CA GLN A 116 -10.39 -20.22 22.21
C GLN A 116 -9.85 -20.07 20.78
N PHE A 117 -10.21 -20.97 19.87
CA PHE A 117 -9.81 -20.86 18.47
C PHE A 117 -10.25 -19.55 17.83
N LEU A 118 -11.52 -19.16 17.99
CA LEU A 118 -12.05 -17.91 17.42
C LEU A 118 -11.32 -16.70 18.00
N GLN A 119 -11.03 -16.69 19.30
CA GLN A 119 -10.28 -15.61 19.94
C GLN A 119 -8.84 -15.52 19.40
N GLU A 120 -8.17 -16.65 19.22
CA GLU A 120 -6.83 -16.73 18.65
C GLU A 120 -6.82 -16.32 17.16
N TYR A 121 -7.83 -16.74 16.39
CA TYR A 121 -8.02 -16.34 15.00
C TYR A 121 -8.17 -14.81 14.87
N CYS A 122 -9.05 -14.21 15.67
CA CYS A 122 -9.22 -12.76 15.69
C CYS A 122 -7.91 -12.04 16.06
N THR A 123 -7.15 -12.58 17.01
CA THR A 123 -5.84 -12.04 17.39
C THR A 123 -4.84 -12.09 16.23
N ALA A 124 -4.75 -13.22 15.54
CA ALA A 124 -3.86 -13.42 14.40
C ALA A 124 -4.23 -12.56 13.19
N MET A 125 -5.53 -12.34 12.95
CA MET A 125 -6.03 -11.57 11.81
C MET A 125 -6.04 -10.05 12.04
N LYS A 126 -6.01 -9.59 13.30
CA LYS A 126 -6.12 -8.16 13.65
C LYS A 126 -5.06 -7.25 12.97
N PRO A 127 -3.78 -7.64 12.85
CA PRO A 127 -2.81 -6.84 12.09
C PRO A 127 -3.20 -6.69 10.62
N LEU A 128 -3.71 -7.77 10.00
CA LEU A 128 -4.13 -7.78 8.60
C LEU A 128 -5.33 -6.87 8.37
N THR A 129 -6.35 -6.91 9.24
CA THR A 129 -7.51 -6.03 9.10
C THR A 129 -7.12 -4.56 9.23
N ALA A 130 -6.26 -4.21 10.19
CA ALA A 130 -5.76 -2.84 10.34
C ALA A 130 -4.95 -2.38 9.11
N ALA A 131 -4.13 -3.26 8.52
CA ALA A 131 -3.41 -2.96 7.30
C ALA A 131 -4.35 -2.77 6.10
N LEU A 132 -5.42 -3.56 6.00
CA LEU A 132 -6.44 -3.40 4.96
C LEU A 132 -7.15 -2.05 5.08
N ASP A 133 -7.53 -1.62 6.29
CA ASP A 133 -8.16 -0.31 6.50
C ASP A 133 -7.25 0.85 6.03
N ILE A 134 -5.93 0.72 6.25
CA ILE A 134 -4.94 1.70 5.78
C ILE A 134 -4.82 1.69 4.25
N LEU A 135 -4.66 0.51 3.65
CA LEU A 135 -4.38 0.36 2.21
C LEU A 135 -5.61 0.58 1.33
N GLN A 136 -6.81 0.24 1.82
CA GLN A 136 -8.08 0.49 1.13
C GLN A 136 -8.55 1.94 1.28
N GLY A 137 -8.00 2.67 2.26
CA GLY A 137 -8.17 4.11 2.38
C GLY A 137 -7.54 4.88 1.21
N ASP A 138 -7.57 6.21 1.30
CA ASP A 138 -6.90 7.07 0.33
C ASP A 138 -5.39 7.08 0.57
N CYS A 139 -4.73 5.96 0.25
CA CYS A 139 -3.37 5.65 0.65
C CYS A 139 -2.36 6.08 -0.43
N PRO A 140 -1.43 7.02 -0.16
CA PRO A 140 -0.35 7.32 -1.09
C PRO A 140 0.58 6.12 -1.27
N TYR A 141 1.17 5.96 -2.47
CA TYR A 141 2.05 4.82 -2.78
C TYR A 141 3.19 4.63 -1.77
N GLY A 142 3.76 5.71 -1.24
CA GLY A 142 4.80 5.66 -0.20
C GLY A 142 4.37 5.07 1.15
N THR A 143 3.09 4.78 1.34
CA THR A 143 2.57 4.12 2.56
C THR A 143 2.53 2.60 2.40
N LEU A 144 2.60 2.08 1.17
CA LEU A 144 2.47 0.65 0.89
C LEU A 144 3.55 -0.18 1.59
N LEU A 145 4.83 0.06 1.29
CA LEU A 145 5.92 -0.72 1.88
C LEU A 145 6.01 -0.61 3.41
N PRO A 146 5.90 0.59 4.03
CA PRO A 146 5.85 0.69 5.49
C PRO A 146 4.70 -0.13 6.10
N THR A 147 3.53 -0.16 5.44
CA THR A 147 2.39 -0.94 5.92
C THR A 147 2.63 -2.44 5.82
N LEU A 148 3.16 -2.93 4.69
CA LEU A 148 3.48 -4.35 4.50
C LEU A 148 4.54 -4.83 5.50
N GLU A 149 5.60 -4.04 5.70
CA GLU A 149 6.68 -4.38 6.63
C GLU A 149 6.17 -4.47 8.08
N VAL A 150 5.39 -3.46 8.52
CA VAL A 150 4.79 -3.44 9.85
C VAL A 150 3.73 -4.54 10.01
N LEU A 151 2.96 -4.84 8.97
CA LEU A 151 1.99 -5.93 8.96
C LEU A 151 2.68 -7.28 9.20
N MET A 152 3.72 -7.61 8.42
CA MET A 152 4.45 -8.86 8.59
C MET A 152 5.05 -8.96 10.00
N GLN A 153 5.63 -7.87 10.48
CA GLN A 153 6.21 -7.81 11.82
C GLN A 153 5.17 -8.02 12.94
N LYS A 154 4.06 -7.28 12.92
CA LYS A 154 2.99 -7.41 13.93
C LYS A 154 2.31 -8.77 13.86
N THR A 155 2.19 -9.35 12.66
CA THR A 155 1.63 -10.70 12.47
C THR A 155 2.53 -11.76 13.12
N LEU A 156 3.85 -11.69 12.91
CA LEU A 156 4.78 -12.62 13.59
C LEU A 156 4.83 -12.39 15.10
N ALA A 157 4.71 -11.15 15.57
CA ALA A 157 4.76 -10.83 16.99
C ALA A 157 3.59 -11.43 17.79
N VAL A 158 2.45 -11.71 17.15
CA VAL A 158 1.31 -12.36 17.82
C VAL A 158 1.40 -13.88 17.82
N LYS A 159 2.46 -14.49 17.27
CA LYS A 159 2.59 -15.95 17.12
C LYS A 159 2.83 -16.69 18.43
N ASP A 160 3.78 -16.24 19.25
CA ASP A 160 4.23 -16.98 20.44
C ASP A 160 3.13 -17.23 21.49
N PRO A 161 2.17 -16.31 21.71
CA PRO A 161 1.05 -16.55 22.63
C PRO A 161 -0.02 -17.52 22.11
N LEU A 162 0.00 -17.88 20.82
CA LEU A 162 -1.05 -18.70 20.21
C LEU A 162 -0.92 -20.18 20.59
N SER A 163 -2.06 -20.88 20.64
CA SER A 163 -2.02 -22.33 20.79
C SER A 163 -1.43 -23.00 19.56
N ARG A 164 -1.01 -24.25 19.73
CA ARG A 164 -0.53 -25.10 18.62
C ARG A 164 -1.49 -25.18 17.43
N MET A 165 -2.79 -24.96 17.66
CA MET A 165 -3.81 -25.04 16.62
C MET A 165 -3.78 -23.86 15.65
N THR A 166 -3.34 -22.68 16.11
CA THR A 166 -3.33 -21.43 15.32
C THR A 166 -1.92 -20.88 15.09
N ALA A 167 -0.89 -21.46 15.72
CA ALA A 167 0.50 -21.02 15.61
C ALA A 167 1.07 -21.00 14.17
N GLY A 168 0.48 -21.77 13.24
CA GLY A 168 0.88 -21.76 11.82
C GLY A 168 0.23 -20.64 10.99
N LEU A 169 -0.84 -20.02 11.47
CA LEU A 169 -1.58 -18.99 10.74
C LEU A 169 -0.75 -17.71 10.51
N PRO A 170 -0.02 -17.17 11.51
CA PRO A 170 0.85 -16.02 11.29
C PRO A 170 1.89 -16.22 10.19
N ASP A 171 2.54 -17.40 10.17
CA ASP A 171 3.55 -17.72 9.15
C ASP A 171 2.91 -17.76 7.75
N ALA A 172 1.74 -18.39 7.63
CA ALA A 172 1.02 -18.49 6.36
C ALA A 172 0.60 -17.11 5.83
N ILE A 173 0.14 -16.21 6.71
CA ILE A 173 -0.20 -14.83 6.33
C ILE A 173 1.04 -14.08 5.82
N VAL A 174 2.16 -14.16 6.54
CA VAL A 174 3.41 -13.48 6.15
C VAL A 174 3.95 -14.03 4.84
N GLN A 175 3.93 -15.35 4.66
CA GLN A 175 4.35 -15.99 3.42
C GLN A 175 3.45 -15.54 2.25
N ALA A 176 2.13 -15.50 2.44
CA ALA A 176 1.21 -15.02 1.43
C ALA A 176 1.50 -13.56 1.04
N ILE A 177 1.75 -12.67 2.01
CA ILE A 177 2.12 -11.28 1.74
C ILE A 177 3.42 -11.21 0.93
N GLN A 178 4.44 -11.96 1.33
CA GLN A 178 5.72 -11.99 0.61
C GLN A 178 5.57 -12.47 -0.83
N THR A 179 4.76 -13.49 -1.06
CA THR A 179 4.48 -14.01 -2.41
C THR A 179 3.66 -13.01 -3.23
N CYS A 180 2.57 -12.47 -2.68
CA CYS A 180 1.69 -11.56 -3.40
C CYS A 180 2.36 -10.22 -3.76
N PHE A 181 3.28 -9.74 -2.93
CA PHE A 181 3.95 -8.46 -3.11
C PHE A 181 5.43 -8.59 -3.52
N ALA A 182 5.88 -9.79 -3.93
CA ALA A 182 7.28 -10.07 -4.25
C ALA A 182 7.90 -9.06 -5.22
N SER A 183 7.17 -8.69 -6.27
CA SER A 183 7.61 -7.71 -7.27
C SER A 183 7.72 -6.28 -6.74
N VAL A 184 7.00 -5.94 -5.68
CA VAL A 184 6.91 -4.58 -5.13
C VAL A 184 7.85 -4.36 -3.95
N LEU A 185 8.15 -5.40 -3.16
CA LEU A 185 8.92 -5.29 -1.91
C LEU A 185 10.32 -4.67 -2.07
N ASP A 186 10.95 -4.87 -3.23
CA ASP A 186 12.24 -4.28 -3.60
C ASP A 186 12.18 -3.41 -4.87
N ASP A 187 10.97 -3.06 -5.32
CA ASP A 187 10.76 -2.13 -6.43
C ASP A 187 11.39 -0.77 -6.12
N LYS A 188 12.08 -0.20 -7.12
CA LYS A 188 12.79 1.06 -6.96
C LYS A 188 11.83 2.20 -6.61
N ASP A 189 10.71 2.31 -7.33
CA ASP A 189 9.79 3.43 -7.15
C ASP A 189 9.02 3.31 -5.85
N ALA A 190 8.64 2.09 -5.44
CA ALA A 190 8.04 1.82 -4.15
C ALA A 190 8.97 2.20 -2.98
N LEU A 191 10.25 1.80 -3.06
CA LEU A 191 11.25 2.13 -2.05
C LEU A 191 11.49 3.64 -1.95
N LEU A 192 11.63 4.32 -3.09
CA LEU A 192 11.82 5.77 -3.13
C LEU A 192 10.58 6.52 -2.62
N ALA A 193 9.38 6.09 -3.01
CA ALA A 193 8.14 6.68 -2.53
C ALA A 193 8.00 6.54 -1.01
N ALA A 194 8.34 5.38 -0.45
CA ALA A 194 8.28 5.13 0.99
C ALA A 194 9.33 5.94 1.76
N ALA A 195 10.58 5.94 1.28
CA ALA A 195 11.68 6.67 1.91
C ALA A 195 11.49 8.19 1.88
N SER A 196 10.84 8.71 0.83
CA SER A 196 10.54 10.14 0.67
C SER A 196 9.35 10.60 1.51
N CYS A 197 8.57 9.68 2.09
CA CYS A 197 7.42 10.04 2.91
C CYS A 197 7.86 10.59 4.28
N PRO A 198 7.55 11.85 4.63
CA PRO A 198 8.00 12.44 5.89
C PRO A 198 7.51 11.70 7.14
N LYS A 199 6.36 11.01 7.04
CA LYS A 199 5.75 10.22 8.13
C LYS A 199 6.61 9.01 8.51
N PHE A 200 7.20 8.32 7.54
CA PHE A 200 7.91 7.06 7.76
C PHE A 200 9.43 7.20 7.65
N LYS A 201 9.91 8.01 6.69
CA LYS A 201 11.33 8.12 6.32
C LYS A 201 11.91 6.72 6.12
N LEU A 202 12.97 6.38 6.86
CA LEU A 202 13.61 5.06 6.85
C LEU A 202 13.27 4.21 8.09
N ARG A 203 12.39 4.69 9.00
CA ARG A 203 12.13 4.05 10.31
C ARG A 203 11.47 2.68 10.20
N TRP A 204 10.76 2.44 9.10
CA TRP A 204 10.08 1.18 8.83
C TRP A 204 11.06 0.05 8.45
N LEU A 205 12.28 0.37 8.01
CA LEU A 205 13.30 -0.63 7.64
C LEU A 205 14.10 -1.06 8.86
N ARG A 206 13.85 -2.27 9.39
CA ARG A 206 14.61 -2.81 10.54
C ARG A 206 16.01 -3.30 10.18
N ASP A 207 16.13 -3.94 9.02
CA ASP A 207 17.43 -4.42 8.52
C ASP A 207 18.33 -3.23 8.18
N SER A 208 19.45 -3.10 8.90
CA SER A 208 20.36 -1.95 8.76
C SER A 208 21.00 -1.91 7.38
N ALA A 209 21.30 -3.06 6.79
CA ALA A 209 21.86 -3.14 5.45
C ALA A 209 20.86 -2.67 4.38
N ARG A 210 19.60 -3.12 4.44
CA ARG A 210 18.52 -2.67 3.54
C ARG A 210 18.23 -1.19 3.73
N ARG A 211 18.23 -0.70 4.98
CA ARG A 211 18.07 0.71 5.30
C ARG A 211 19.12 1.57 4.60
N GLU A 212 20.40 1.19 4.69
CA GLU A 212 21.47 1.95 4.03
C GLU A 212 21.36 1.87 2.50
N ARG A 213 21.04 0.70 1.92
CA ARG A 213 20.81 0.58 0.46
C ARG A 213 19.71 1.52 -0.04
N VAL A 214 18.61 1.63 0.70
CA VAL A 214 17.50 2.52 0.33
C VAL A 214 17.91 3.98 0.44
N LYS A 215 18.68 4.34 1.48
CA LYS A 215 19.23 5.69 1.67
C LYS A 215 20.19 6.09 0.56
N GLU A 216 21.08 5.20 0.15
CA GLU A 216 22.00 5.39 -0.98
C GLU A 216 21.23 5.63 -2.28
N ARG A 217 20.21 4.80 -2.56
CA ARG A 217 19.33 4.97 -3.73
C ARG A 217 18.63 6.32 -3.73
N LEU A 218 18.06 6.74 -2.60
CA LEU A 218 17.41 8.04 -2.47
C LEU A 218 18.40 9.19 -2.72
N THR A 219 19.62 9.09 -2.20
CA THR A 219 20.66 10.12 -2.38
C THR A 219 21.12 10.20 -3.84
N ALA A 220 21.28 9.06 -4.50
CA ALA A 220 21.63 8.99 -5.91
C ALA A 220 20.55 9.63 -6.79
N GLU A 221 19.26 9.40 -6.49
CA GLU A 221 18.20 10.01 -7.28
C GLU A 221 18.02 11.51 -7.07
N CYS A 222 18.18 11.98 -5.83
CA CYS A 222 18.23 13.42 -5.56
C CYS A 222 19.37 14.11 -6.34
N SER A 223 20.50 13.43 -6.52
CA SER A 223 21.65 13.96 -7.26
C SER A 223 21.43 14.01 -8.77
N THR A 224 20.61 13.11 -9.32
CA THR A 224 20.29 13.03 -10.75
C THR A 224 19.21 14.04 -11.16
N THR A 225 18.31 14.38 -10.23
CA THR A 225 17.14 15.22 -10.47
C THR A 225 17.35 16.70 -10.13
N ALA A 226 18.44 17.06 -9.44
CA ALA A 226 18.74 18.44 -9.09
C ALA A 226 19.33 19.22 -10.30
N PRO A 227 18.67 20.29 -10.80
CA PRO A 227 19.38 21.31 -11.55
C PRO A 227 20.30 22.06 -10.58
N VAL A 228 21.51 22.42 -11.01
CA VAL A 228 22.40 23.32 -10.27
C VAL A 228 21.66 24.65 -10.03
N ALA A 229 21.06 24.84 -8.86
CA ALA A 229 20.57 26.13 -8.41
C ALA A 229 20.59 26.25 -6.88
N LYS A 230 21.14 27.38 -6.45
CA LYS A 230 21.47 27.76 -5.07
C LYS A 230 20.22 28.16 -4.26
N SER A 231 20.37 28.00 -2.95
CA SER A 231 19.60 28.58 -1.83
C SER A 231 18.51 27.69 -1.21
N PRO A 232 18.50 27.52 0.12
CA PRO A 232 17.52 26.69 0.81
C PRO A 232 16.18 27.43 0.89
N ALA A 233 15.18 26.94 0.17
CA ALA A 233 13.79 27.33 0.40
C ALA A 233 13.24 26.52 1.59
N SER A 234 12.66 27.21 2.56
CA SER A 234 11.96 26.62 3.69
C SER A 234 10.77 25.78 3.23
N VAL A 235 10.78 24.48 3.52
CA VAL A 235 9.68 23.55 3.21
C VAL A 235 8.54 23.76 4.22
N PRO A 236 7.28 23.95 3.79
CA PRO A 236 6.16 23.98 4.72
C PRO A 236 5.86 22.57 5.26
N SER A 237 5.61 22.46 6.55
CA SER A 237 5.21 21.22 7.21
C SER A 237 3.80 20.81 6.73
N ALA A 238 3.71 19.72 5.97
CA ALA A 238 2.44 19.14 5.58
C ALA A 238 1.87 18.34 6.76
N THR A 239 0.73 18.77 7.29
CA THR A 239 -0.04 18.00 8.28
C THR A 239 -0.94 17.01 7.56
N THR A 240 -0.57 15.72 7.60
CA THR A 240 -1.45 14.62 7.18
C THR A 240 -2.43 14.33 8.31
N SER A 241 -3.74 14.38 8.05
CA SER A 241 -4.77 13.96 8.99
C SER A 241 -4.83 12.43 9.04
N ALA A 242 -4.04 11.81 9.91
CA ALA A 242 -4.13 10.39 10.22
C ALA A 242 -5.15 10.16 11.36
N SER A 243 -5.89 9.06 11.33
CA SER A 243 -6.73 8.66 12.46
C SER A 243 -5.86 8.16 13.63
N GLN A 244 -6.42 8.14 14.84
CA GLN A 244 -5.69 7.68 16.03
C GLN A 244 -5.26 6.21 15.90
N ASP A 245 -6.14 5.37 15.33
CA ASP A 245 -5.86 3.95 15.08
C ASP A 245 -4.72 3.75 14.05
N GLU A 246 -4.60 4.64 13.05
CA GLU A 246 -3.50 4.61 12.08
C GLU A 246 -2.16 4.94 12.75
N MET A 247 -2.14 5.85 13.73
CA MET A 247 -0.91 6.22 14.45
C MET A 247 -0.43 5.09 15.37
N ASP A 248 -1.34 4.37 16.01
CA ASP A 248 -1.03 3.21 16.86
C ASP A 248 -0.54 2.00 16.04
N PHE A 249 -0.92 1.92 14.76
CA PHE A 249 -0.37 0.91 13.87
C PHE A 249 1.13 1.15 13.61
N PHE A 250 1.56 2.40 13.38
CA PHE A 250 2.94 2.74 13.02
C PHE A 250 3.86 3.07 14.21
N THR A 251 3.77 2.33 15.33
CA THR A 251 4.69 2.51 16.45
C THR A 251 6.09 1.98 16.09
N PHE A 252 7.04 2.88 15.87
CA PHE A 252 8.45 2.55 15.63
C PHE A 252 9.30 2.77 16.89
N GLU A 253 10.41 2.04 17.02
CA GLU A 253 11.39 2.26 18.10
C GLU A 253 11.96 3.70 18.03
N ALA A 254 12.40 4.21 19.18
CA ALA A 254 13.05 5.51 19.29
C ALA A 254 14.43 5.45 18.61
N GLU A 255 14.82 6.52 17.92
CA GLU A 255 16.16 6.64 17.34
C GLU A 255 17.22 6.50 18.47
N PRO A 256 18.35 5.81 18.25
CA PRO A 256 19.54 6.13 19.02
C PRO A 256 19.91 7.58 18.73
N GLU A 257 20.20 8.37 19.77
CA GLU A 257 20.62 9.77 19.61
C GLU A 257 21.81 9.85 18.64
N GLU A 258 21.60 10.41 17.45
CA GLU A 258 22.71 10.72 16.54
C GLU A 258 23.51 11.89 17.16
N ASP A 259 24.80 11.64 17.40
CA ASP A 259 25.77 12.63 17.81
C ASP A 259 25.69 13.87 16.90
N THR A 260 25.37 15.01 17.51
CA THR A 260 25.32 16.31 16.86
C THR A 260 26.60 16.58 16.05
N TYR A 261 26.47 16.61 14.72
CA TYR A 261 27.49 17.16 13.84
C TYR A 261 27.68 18.64 14.15
N THR A 262 28.71 18.95 14.95
CA THR A 262 29.18 20.31 15.15
C THR A 262 29.84 20.81 13.88
N VAL A 263 29.20 21.75 13.20
CA VAL A 263 29.81 22.53 12.12
C VAL A 263 30.96 23.35 12.73
N LYS A 264 32.20 22.83 12.64
CA LYS A 264 33.40 23.62 12.88
C LYS A 264 33.56 24.61 11.73
N ASN A 265 33.11 25.83 11.97
CA ASN A 265 33.43 27.02 11.17
C ASN A 265 34.96 27.18 11.06
N CYS A 266 35.52 26.80 9.92
CA CYS A 266 36.87 27.15 9.53
C CYS A 266 36.79 28.16 8.37
N CYS A 267 36.97 29.44 8.69
CA CYS A 267 37.69 30.45 7.90
C CYS A 267 37.32 31.87 8.36
N LYS A 268 38.00 32.35 9.41
CA LYS A 268 38.32 33.78 9.53
C LYS A 268 39.77 33.94 9.08
N LYS A 269 40.00 34.47 7.88
CA LYS A 269 41.14 35.33 7.60
C LYS A 269 40.73 36.42 6.60
N THR A 270 40.52 37.59 7.18
CA THR A 270 40.59 38.91 6.56
C THR A 270 41.91 39.10 5.79
N ALA A 271 41.85 39.70 4.61
CA ALA A 271 42.92 40.53 4.07
C ALA A 271 42.30 41.82 3.51
N LYS A 272 42.95 42.93 3.85
CA LYS A 272 42.61 44.31 3.49
C LYS A 272 43.09 44.63 2.07
N PHE A 273 42.38 45.62 1.50
CA PHE A 273 42.50 46.30 0.19
C PHE A 273 41.92 45.54 -1.00
#